data_AF-A0A9W9CQY2-F1
#
_entry.id   AF-A0A9W9CQY2-F1
#
_cell.length_a   1.000
_cell.length_b   1.000
_cell.length_c   1.000
_cell.angle_alpha   90.00
_cell.angle_beta   90.00
_cell.angle_gamma   90.00
#
_symmetry.space_group_name_H-M   'P 1'
#
loop_
_entity.id
_entity.type
_entity.pdbx_description
1 polymer ?
#
loop_
_entity_poly.entity_id
_entity_poly.type
_entity_poly.pdbx_seq_one_letter_code
_entity_poly.pdbx_strand_id
1 'polypeptide(L)'
;MDLYPTLVEAGALRGYDTRRITQALHVRMRNIRAESTSSDLFLFVQQIINDIRRGALPPNPYAFVHILSIYRDTKRFQEGYELWQWLVEQDEHFVSQASYGAAIELMAYGRIMGLPDLEHVYTEALKRFPGTFAEYHLSPDAIVPDRTQPIAIPGIPTVLLQGILTARILARDWKRAYLALDTALRLFPAQTPRRYYELFMTERPLSEAYTACMVACRAGVTIAPSFITALITKMRATIAESPSMADRMMLVRAIANALYAHMQAGGRLDGRHVGGFIHALEQLLPDKLAGDDYQGEAAELRDIIVVTAHDIMTGLIQTGMSFETFEIHAFESLISLAGKLGVPALLTTTLRDVEVTGLELGPVGIRSAITSAGLVQDKALIEQLWERLVSAAEAESVQIPFEDWITFTKACRRAKHSDYFRAQLSRLPHAISASIEQHLLVQIDQQETEAPGLQVVEYMLLEDFQKEVEALKTQMRDVEAVAMSGQALDLSKSPFYMHIDPDHPTLGSVSDLRAIYDEMTTDPHQPPPPPPTEGSPIQTSLSPTGIPLDELRFQNWCTVLEMMDEAEVYEFDFQSALNAAIKARVPLKRGPELLRLRKDKSAPPYEAGSLRHRIKSLRATSATDVRMFRKVG
;
A
#
# COMPACT_ATOMS: atom_id res chain seq x y z
N MET A 1 -30.25 11.25 -13.72
CA MET A 1 -29.90 12.35 -14.65
C MET A 1 -31.17 12.87 -15.31
N ASP A 2 -32.06 11.98 -15.76
CA ASP A 2 -33.31 12.35 -16.47
C ASP A 2 -34.28 13.24 -15.67
N LEU A 3 -34.39 13.05 -14.35
CA LEU A 3 -35.25 13.89 -13.49
C LEU A 3 -34.62 15.25 -13.12
N TYR A 4 -33.31 15.42 -13.35
CA TYR A 4 -32.59 16.61 -12.88
C TYR A 4 -33.09 17.92 -13.50
N PRO A 5 -33.27 18.04 -14.83
CA PRO A 5 -33.77 19.27 -15.44
C PRO A 5 -35.12 19.72 -14.85
N THR A 6 -36.06 18.78 -14.69
CA THR A 6 -37.37 19.06 -14.10
C THR A 6 -37.28 19.54 -12.65
N LEU A 7 -36.37 18.96 -11.86
CA LEU A 7 -36.18 19.37 -10.45
C LEU A 7 -35.52 20.74 -10.32
N VAL A 8 -34.62 21.09 -11.25
CA VAL A 8 -34.00 22.43 -11.32
C VAL A 8 -35.04 23.48 -11.73
N GLU A 9 -35.82 23.22 -12.79
CA GLU A 9 -36.89 24.12 -13.24
C GLU A 9 -37.96 24.35 -12.16
N ALA A 10 -38.28 23.31 -11.39
CA ALA A 10 -39.22 23.41 -10.27
C ALA A 10 -38.65 24.10 -9.02
N GLY A 11 -37.35 24.43 -8.98
CA GLY A 11 -36.69 24.99 -7.79
C GLY A 11 -36.75 24.05 -6.58
N ALA A 12 -36.85 22.74 -6.80
CA ALA A 12 -37.09 21.75 -5.75
C ALA A 12 -35.81 21.35 -4.99
N LEU A 13 -34.63 21.62 -5.58
CA LEU A 13 -33.33 21.25 -5.03
C LEU A 13 -32.79 22.30 -4.07
N ARG A 14 -32.19 21.84 -2.96
CA ARG A 14 -31.52 22.68 -1.96
C ARG A 14 -30.00 22.44 -2.02
N GLY A 15 -29.21 23.29 -1.35
CA GLY A 15 -27.74 23.15 -1.35
C GLY A 15 -27.26 21.78 -0.83
N TYR A 16 -28.02 21.15 0.07
CA TYR A 16 -27.75 19.77 0.50
C TYR A 16 -27.84 18.76 -0.65
N ASP A 17 -28.83 18.92 -1.53
CA ASP A 17 -29.03 18.05 -2.69
C ASP A 17 -27.91 18.26 -3.71
N THR A 18 -27.48 19.51 -3.93
CA THR A 18 -26.30 19.85 -4.75
C THR A 18 -25.05 19.09 -4.28
N ARG A 19 -24.80 19.05 -2.97
CA ARG A 19 -23.70 18.26 -2.39
C ARG A 19 -23.89 16.76 -2.64
N ARG A 20 -25.09 16.22 -2.41
CA ARG A 20 -25.36 14.77 -2.59
C ARG A 20 -25.21 14.33 -4.04
N ILE A 21 -25.68 15.13 -5.00
CA ILE A 21 -25.55 14.87 -6.43
C ILE A 21 -24.07 14.83 -6.83
N THR A 22 -23.30 15.86 -6.47
CA THR A 22 -21.87 15.92 -6.82
C THR A 22 -21.05 14.84 -6.12
N GLN A 23 -21.38 14.48 -4.88
CA GLN A 23 -20.79 13.33 -4.19
C GLN A 23 -21.05 12.01 -4.93
N ALA A 24 -22.31 11.77 -5.34
CA ALA A 24 -22.68 10.57 -6.08
C ALA A 24 -21.98 10.49 -7.44
N LEU A 25 -21.86 11.63 -8.14
CA LEU A 25 -21.12 11.72 -9.40
C LEU A 25 -19.65 11.41 -9.20
N HIS A 26 -19.01 11.98 -8.18
CA HIS A 26 -17.61 11.73 -7.88
C HIS A 26 -17.33 10.24 -7.59
N VAL A 27 -18.17 9.61 -6.76
CA VAL A 27 -18.08 8.16 -6.50
C VAL A 27 -18.29 7.34 -7.77
N ARG A 28 -19.29 7.68 -8.58
CA ARG A 28 -19.58 6.96 -9.83
C ARG A 28 -18.42 7.08 -10.82
N MET A 29 -17.87 8.27 -10.99
CA MET A 29 -16.76 8.52 -11.92
C MET A 29 -15.49 7.77 -11.53
N ARG A 30 -15.17 7.67 -10.25
CA ARG A 30 -14.01 6.90 -9.77
C ARG A 30 -14.12 5.40 -10.09
N ASN A 31 -15.33 4.88 -10.24
CA ASN A 31 -15.60 3.46 -10.44
C ASN A 31 -15.87 3.08 -11.91
N ILE A 32 -15.90 4.04 -12.83
CA ILE A 32 -16.14 3.77 -14.26
C ILE A 32 -14.86 3.30 -14.93
N ARG A 33 -14.97 2.19 -15.67
CA ARG A 33 -13.88 1.62 -16.46
C ARG A 33 -13.99 1.92 -17.96
N ALA A 34 -15.17 2.32 -18.44
CA ALA A 34 -15.43 2.59 -19.86
C ALA A 34 -15.35 4.09 -20.16
N GLU A 35 -14.58 4.46 -21.18
CA GLU A 35 -14.33 5.87 -21.55
C GLU A 35 -15.61 6.60 -22.01
N SER A 36 -16.48 5.95 -22.76
CA SER A 36 -17.73 6.55 -23.28
C SER A 36 -18.66 7.02 -22.17
N THR A 37 -18.90 6.17 -21.17
CA THR A 37 -19.73 6.52 -19.99
C THR A 37 -19.09 7.61 -19.13
N SER A 38 -17.76 7.70 -19.12
CA SER A 38 -17.04 8.77 -18.43
C SER A 38 -17.28 10.14 -19.08
N SER A 39 -17.27 10.20 -20.42
CA SER A 39 -17.54 11.44 -21.18
C SER A 39 -18.94 11.99 -20.93
N ASP A 40 -19.97 11.13 -20.97
CA ASP A 40 -21.36 11.56 -20.76
C ASP A 40 -21.59 12.10 -19.35
N LEU A 41 -21.03 11.45 -18.33
CA LEU A 41 -21.10 11.96 -16.96
C LEU A 41 -20.37 13.27 -16.78
N PHE A 42 -19.25 13.46 -17.47
CA PHE A 42 -18.52 14.72 -17.39
C PHE A 42 -19.31 15.88 -18.01
N LEU A 43 -20.04 15.65 -19.11
CA LEU A 43 -20.98 16.66 -19.65
C LEU A 43 -22.05 17.05 -18.61
N PHE A 44 -22.55 16.07 -17.87
CA PHE A 44 -23.50 16.34 -16.78
C PHE A 44 -22.87 17.11 -15.61
N VAL A 45 -21.60 16.86 -15.29
CA VAL A 45 -20.83 17.68 -14.32
C VAL A 45 -20.73 19.12 -14.80
N GLN A 46 -20.45 19.37 -16.08
CA GLN A 46 -20.42 20.73 -16.64
C GLN A 46 -21.78 21.42 -16.57
N GLN A 47 -22.87 20.68 -16.82
CA GLN A 47 -24.23 21.19 -16.67
C GLN A 47 -24.48 21.67 -15.24
N ILE A 48 -24.16 20.86 -14.23
CA ILE A 48 -24.31 21.23 -12.81
C ILE A 48 -23.51 22.49 -12.47
N ILE A 49 -22.26 22.58 -12.92
CA ILE A 49 -21.42 23.77 -12.68
C ILE A 49 -22.07 25.02 -13.27
N ASN A 50 -22.59 24.93 -14.50
CA ASN A 50 -23.26 26.04 -15.17
C ASN A 50 -24.55 26.44 -14.46
N ASP A 51 -25.34 25.48 -13.99
CA ASP A 51 -26.57 25.74 -13.24
C ASP A 51 -26.28 26.43 -11.90
N ILE A 52 -25.19 26.04 -11.21
CA ILE A 52 -24.74 26.73 -9.99
C ILE A 52 -24.27 28.16 -10.31
N ARG A 53 -23.45 28.35 -11.36
CA ARG A 53 -22.95 29.67 -11.77
C ARG A 53 -24.06 30.64 -12.15
N ARG A 54 -25.15 30.14 -12.74
CA ARG A 54 -26.33 30.92 -13.13
C ARG A 54 -27.34 31.12 -12.00
N GLY A 55 -27.12 30.51 -10.83
CA GLY A 55 -28.04 30.54 -9.70
C GLY A 55 -29.29 29.67 -9.86
N ALA A 56 -29.35 28.82 -10.88
CA ALA A 56 -30.44 27.87 -11.08
C ALA A 56 -30.38 26.71 -10.06
N LEU A 57 -29.17 26.36 -9.61
CA LEU A 57 -28.94 25.38 -8.56
C LEU A 57 -28.29 26.06 -7.33
N PRO A 58 -28.82 25.90 -6.12
CA PRO A 58 -28.24 26.53 -4.93
C PRO A 58 -26.84 25.95 -4.64
N PRO A 59 -25.86 26.82 -4.32
CA PRO A 59 -24.49 26.40 -4.09
C PRO A 59 -24.32 25.65 -2.76
N ASN A 60 -23.26 24.86 -2.68
CA ASN A 60 -22.78 24.27 -1.44
C ASN A 60 -21.26 24.11 -1.50
N PRO A 61 -20.49 24.54 -0.49
CA PRO A 61 -19.04 24.50 -0.58
C PRO A 61 -18.44 23.09 -0.72
N TYR A 62 -19.10 22.09 -0.13
CA TYR A 62 -18.68 20.70 -0.24
C TYR A 62 -19.03 20.08 -1.60
N ALA A 63 -19.95 20.66 -2.37
CA ALA A 63 -20.18 20.24 -3.74
C ALA A 63 -18.93 20.51 -4.60
N PHE A 64 -18.30 21.68 -4.40
CA PHE A 64 -17.07 22.04 -5.11
C PHE A 64 -15.87 21.19 -4.71
N VAL A 65 -15.80 20.68 -3.47
CA VAL A 65 -14.78 19.68 -3.08
C VAL A 65 -14.87 18.45 -3.98
N HIS A 66 -16.08 17.94 -4.22
CA HIS A 66 -16.30 16.79 -5.09
C HIS A 66 -16.08 17.11 -6.57
N ILE A 67 -16.51 18.27 -7.05
CA ILE A 67 -16.29 18.71 -8.43
C ILE A 67 -14.78 18.87 -8.72
N LEU A 68 -14.02 19.53 -7.85
CA LEU A 68 -12.57 19.67 -8.01
C LEU A 68 -11.86 18.30 -7.96
N SER A 69 -12.33 17.39 -7.11
CA SER A 69 -11.83 16.01 -7.08
C SER A 69 -12.14 15.24 -8.37
N ILE A 70 -13.29 15.46 -9.00
CA ILE A 70 -13.63 14.89 -10.32
C ILE A 70 -12.64 15.38 -11.39
N TYR A 71 -12.35 16.68 -11.44
CA TYR A 71 -11.36 17.22 -12.38
C TYR A 71 -9.97 16.61 -12.15
N ARG A 72 -9.57 16.43 -10.89
CA ARG A 72 -8.31 15.75 -10.53
C ARG A 72 -8.29 14.31 -11.02
N ASP A 73 -9.31 13.53 -10.70
CA ASP A 73 -9.36 12.09 -10.98
C ASP A 73 -9.49 11.80 -12.49
N THR A 74 -10.07 12.73 -13.26
CA THR A 74 -10.12 12.69 -14.72
C THR A 74 -8.94 13.37 -15.42
N LYS A 75 -7.95 13.86 -14.66
CA LYS A 75 -6.76 14.55 -15.17
C LYS A 75 -7.07 15.81 -15.99
N ARG A 76 -8.22 16.44 -15.77
CA ARG A 76 -8.64 17.70 -16.40
C ARG A 76 -8.23 18.90 -15.54
N PHE A 77 -6.92 19.01 -15.32
CA PHE A 77 -6.38 19.93 -14.32
C PHE A 77 -6.62 21.40 -14.65
N GLN A 78 -6.43 21.79 -15.92
CA GLN A 78 -6.58 23.18 -16.35
C GLN A 78 -8.03 23.68 -16.22
N GLU A 79 -9.00 22.88 -16.67
CA GLU A 79 -10.43 23.21 -16.53
C GLU A 79 -10.84 23.33 -15.05
N GLY A 80 -10.31 22.45 -14.19
CA GLY A 80 -10.53 22.55 -12.75
C GLY A 80 -9.88 23.80 -12.13
N TYR A 81 -8.73 24.24 -12.65
CA TYR A 81 -8.07 25.48 -12.22
C TYR A 81 -8.84 26.72 -12.63
N GLU A 82 -9.41 26.75 -13.84
CA GLU A 82 -10.32 27.82 -14.28
C GLU A 82 -11.56 27.90 -13.38
N LEU A 83 -12.12 26.74 -12.98
CA LEU A 83 -13.18 26.71 -11.98
C LEU A 83 -12.71 27.26 -10.62
N TRP A 84 -11.51 26.92 -10.17
CA TRP A 84 -10.93 27.44 -8.93
C TRP A 84 -10.75 28.97 -8.95
N GLN A 85 -10.25 29.52 -10.06
CA GLN A 85 -10.11 30.97 -10.23
C GLN A 85 -11.45 31.69 -10.12
N TRP A 86 -12.52 31.12 -10.67
CA TRP A 86 -13.86 31.67 -10.47
C TRP A 86 -14.36 31.48 -9.02
N LEU A 87 -14.09 30.32 -8.42
CA LEU A 87 -14.59 29.95 -7.10
C LEU A 87 -13.99 30.80 -5.98
N VAL A 88 -12.71 31.15 -6.06
CA VAL A 88 -12.01 31.91 -5.01
C VAL A 88 -12.55 33.34 -4.89
N GLU A 89 -13.15 33.89 -5.94
CA GLU A 89 -13.77 35.22 -5.95
C GLU A 89 -15.19 35.22 -5.33
N GLN A 90 -15.81 34.04 -5.12
CA GLN A 90 -17.17 33.92 -4.58
C GLN A 90 -17.19 34.01 -3.05
N ASP A 91 -18.37 34.11 -2.46
CA ASP A 91 -18.55 34.15 -0.99
C ASP A 91 -18.52 32.74 -0.33
N GLU A 92 -18.74 32.71 0.99
CA GLU A 92 -18.69 31.48 1.79
C GLU A 92 -19.81 30.46 1.49
N HIS A 93 -20.83 30.84 0.71
CA HIS A 93 -21.84 29.89 0.22
C HIS A 93 -21.29 28.97 -0.88
N PHE A 94 -20.21 29.37 -1.54
CA PHE A 94 -19.56 28.63 -2.61
C PHE A 94 -18.22 28.01 -2.18
N VAL A 95 -17.44 28.71 -1.36
CA VAL A 95 -16.07 28.30 -1.02
C VAL A 95 -15.88 28.10 0.48
N SER A 96 -15.10 27.08 0.83
CA SER A 96 -14.75 26.73 2.22
C SER A 96 -13.28 26.33 2.32
N GLN A 97 -12.75 26.21 3.54
CA GLN A 97 -11.41 25.65 3.79
C GLN A 97 -11.22 24.28 3.10
N ALA A 98 -12.26 23.44 3.05
CA ALA A 98 -12.22 22.15 2.37
C ALA A 98 -12.09 22.30 0.84
N SER A 99 -12.75 23.30 0.26
CA SER A 99 -12.66 23.63 -1.18
C SER A 99 -11.24 24.11 -1.54
N TYR A 100 -10.60 24.91 -0.68
CA TYR A 100 -9.18 25.27 -0.82
C TYR A 100 -8.27 24.04 -0.77
N GLY A 101 -8.50 23.12 0.16
CA GLY A 101 -7.75 21.85 0.24
C GLY A 101 -7.84 21.03 -1.05
N ALA A 102 -9.06 20.85 -1.59
CA ALA A 102 -9.27 20.14 -2.86
C ALA A 102 -8.62 20.85 -4.05
N ALA A 103 -8.63 22.19 -4.07
CA ALA A 103 -7.96 22.98 -5.11
C ALA A 103 -6.44 22.84 -5.04
N ILE A 104 -5.84 22.90 -3.84
CA ILE A 104 -4.41 22.67 -3.64
C ILE A 104 -4.00 21.30 -4.19
N GLU A 105 -4.76 20.24 -3.89
CA GLU A 105 -4.48 18.92 -4.44
C GLU A 105 -4.56 18.89 -5.98
N LEU A 106 -5.62 19.45 -6.55
CA LEU A 106 -5.80 19.53 -8.00
C LEU A 106 -4.60 20.20 -8.67
N MET A 107 -4.19 21.36 -8.15
CA MET A 107 -3.09 22.16 -8.69
C MET A 107 -1.73 21.47 -8.48
N ALA A 108 -1.55 20.74 -7.38
CA ALA A 108 -0.35 19.95 -7.12
C ALA A 108 -0.22 18.77 -8.09
N TYR A 109 -1.27 17.95 -8.25
CA TYR A 109 -1.28 16.83 -9.20
C TYR A 109 -1.13 17.30 -10.65
N GLY A 110 -1.81 18.40 -11.01
CA GLY A 110 -1.71 19.00 -12.33
C GLY A 110 -0.41 19.76 -12.59
N ARG A 111 0.47 19.90 -11.58
CA ARG A 111 1.70 20.71 -11.62
C ARG A 111 1.47 22.14 -12.13
N ILE A 112 0.30 22.71 -11.82
CA ILE A 112 -0.10 24.06 -12.25
C ILE A 112 0.65 25.13 -11.44
N MET A 113 0.78 24.92 -10.14
CA MET A 113 1.44 25.83 -9.20
C MET A 113 2.60 25.15 -8.49
N GLY A 114 3.63 25.92 -8.14
CA GLY A 114 4.74 25.41 -7.31
C GLY A 114 4.35 25.36 -5.83
N LEU A 115 5.08 24.57 -5.04
CA LEU A 115 4.85 24.47 -3.59
C LEU A 115 4.80 25.84 -2.88
N PRO A 116 5.67 26.84 -3.17
CA PRO A 116 5.57 28.15 -2.51
C PRO A 116 4.23 28.84 -2.72
N ASP A 117 3.67 28.76 -3.93
CA ASP A 117 2.39 29.37 -4.24
C ASP A 117 1.24 28.58 -3.59
N LEU A 118 1.36 27.26 -3.49
CA LEU A 118 0.39 26.41 -2.79
C LEU A 118 0.39 26.64 -1.27
N GLU A 119 1.55 26.87 -0.65
CA GLU A 119 1.66 27.29 0.76
C GLU A 119 1.04 28.68 0.98
N HIS A 120 1.15 29.58 -0.01
CA HIS A 120 0.45 30.86 0.02
C HIS A 120 -1.07 30.65 -0.03
N VAL A 121 -1.59 29.83 -0.94
CA VAL A 121 -3.02 29.49 -1.00
C VAL A 121 -3.51 28.85 0.30
N TYR A 122 -2.72 27.98 0.93
CA TYR A 122 -3.00 27.40 2.24
C TYR A 122 -3.10 28.47 3.33
N THR A 123 -2.14 29.40 3.38
CA THR A 123 -2.12 30.49 4.35
C THR A 123 -3.30 31.45 4.16
N GLU A 124 -3.64 31.78 2.91
CA GLU A 124 -4.81 32.60 2.58
C GLU A 124 -6.11 31.93 3.02
N ALA A 125 -6.23 30.60 2.88
CA ALA A 125 -7.39 29.86 3.40
C ALA A 125 -7.54 29.99 4.92
N LEU A 126 -6.43 29.90 5.67
CA LEU A 126 -6.44 30.05 7.13
C LEU A 126 -6.85 31.47 7.56
N LYS A 127 -6.38 32.50 6.85
CA LYS A 127 -6.76 33.89 7.12
C LYS A 127 -8.21 34.20 6.76
N ARG A 128 -8.67 33.68 5.62
CA ARG A 128 -10.03 33.92 5.12
C ARG A 128 -11.09 33.29 6.00
N PHE A 129 -10.78 32.13 6.57
CA PHE A 129 -11.67 31.40 7.48
C PHE A 129 -11.00 31.29 8.86
N PRO A 130 -10.95 32.39 9.64
CA PRO A 130 -10.24 32.42 10.91
C PRO A 130 -10.98 31.68 12.03
N GLY A 131 -12.19 31.17 11.75
CA GLY A 131 -12.98 30.38 12.67
C GLY A 131 -12.11 29.29 13.31
N THR A 132 -12.32 29.09 14.61
CA THR A 132 -11.73 27.99 15.40
C THR A 132 -10.23 28.09 15.66
N PHE A 133 -9.58 29.26 15.49
CA PHE A 133 -8.14 29.42 15.76
C PHE A 133 -7.28 28.38 14.99
N ALA A 134 -7.73 28.04 13.77
CA ALA A 134 -7.20 26.92 12.99
C ALA A 134 -5.70 27.05 12.67
N GLU A 135 -5.20 28.28 12.45
CA GLU A 135 -3.77 28.55 12.24
C GLU A 135 -2.92 28.07 13.43
N TYR A 136 -3.38 28.31 14.66
CA TYR A 136 -2.72 27.78 15.84
C TYR A 136 -2.82 26.26 15.89
N HIS A 137 -4.03 25.67 15.84
CA HIS A 137 -4.18 24.23 16.03
C HIS A 137 -3.48 23.38 14.97
N LEU A 138 -3.37 23.87 13.74
CA LEU A 138 -2.67 23.20 12.64
C LEU A 138 -1.15 23.45 12.64
N SER A 139 -0.65 24.34 13.51
CA SER A 139 0.78 24.50 13.72
C SER A 139 1.39 23.20 14.28
N PRO A 140 2.59 22.79 13.82
CA PRO A 140 3.23 21.55 14.28
C PRO A 140 3.45 21.49 15.80
N ASP A 141 3.70 22.64 16.43
CA ASP A 141 4.05 22.74 17.86
C ASP A 141 2.86 23.20 18.73
N ALA A 142 1.63 23.10 18.22
CA ALA A 142 0.44 23.47 18.96
C ALA A 142 0.15 22.46 20.09
N ILE A 143 -0.17 22.99 21.26
CA ILE A 143 -0.46 22.19 22.45
C ILE A 143 -1.93 21.72 22.40
N VAL A 144 -2.15 20.47 22.79
CA VAL A 144 -3.50 19.91 22.92
C VAL A 144 -3.94 20.08 24.39
N PRO A 145 -5.13 20.65 24.66
CA PRO A 145 -5.56 20.92 26.03
C PRO A 145 -5.60 19.67 26.92
N ASP A 146 -6.12 18.55 26.43
CA ASP A 146 -6.10 17.28 27.16
C ASP A 146 -5.73 16.15 26.20
N ARG A 147 -4.53 15.59 26.40
CA ARG A 147 -3.99 14.50 25.57
C ARG A 147 -4.67 13.16 25.86
N THR A 148 -5.42 13.03 26.95
CA THR A 148 -6.14 11.79 27.28
C THR A 148 -7.51 11.69 26.60
N GLN A 149 -7.98 12.79 25.99
CA GLN A 149 -9.31 12.89 25.41
C GLN A 149 -9.29 13.12 23.88
N PRO A 150 -10.38 12.79 23.18
CA PRO A 150 -10.59 13.24 21.81
C PRO A 150 -10.68 14.76 21.75
N ILE A 151 -10.15 15.35 20.67
CA ILE A 151 -10.27 16.79 20.48
C ILE A 151 -11.70 17.14 20.05
N ALA A 152 -12.38 17.95 20.85
CA ALA A 152 -13.71 18.47 20.56
C ALA A 152 -13.66 19.94 20.08
N ILE A 153 -12.69 20.28 19.22
CA ILE A 153 -12.61 21.59 18.57
C ILE A 153 -13.42 21.50 17.27
N PRO A 154 -14.61 22.14 17.19
CA PRO A 154 -15.41 22.11 15.97
C PRO A 154 -14.62 22.75 14.83
N GLY A 155 -14.79 22.26 13.60
CA GLY A 155 -14.36 22.99 12.39
C GLY A 155 -12.87 22.99 12.05
N ILE A 156 -12.02 22.17 12.69
CA ILE A 156 -10.62 22.02 12.25
C ILE A 156 -10.58 21.56 10.77
N PRO A 157 -9.89 22.28 9.86
CA PRO A 157 -9.94 22.00 8.44
C PRO A 157 -8.99 20.86 8.03
N THR A 158 -9.36 19.63 8.36
CA THR A 158 -8.60 18.42 8.00
C THR A 158 -8.42 18.27 6.49
N VAL A 159 -9.43 18.60 5.67
CA VAL A 159 -9.31 18.54 4.20
C VAL A 159 -8.28 19.56 3.67
N LEU A 160 -8.17 20.74 4.30
CA LEU A 160 -7.15 21.73 3.95
C LEU A 160 -5.75 21.22 4.30
N LEU A 161 -5.59 20.66 5.50
CA LEU A 161 -4.33 20.05 5.95
C LEU A 161 -3.91 18.89 5.02
N GLN A 162 -4.84 18.03 4.63
CA GLN A 162 -4.60 16.94 3.69
C GLN A 162 -4.14 17.46 2.32
N GLY A 163 -4.75 18.56 1.86
CA GLY A 163 -4.39 19.17 0.59
C GLY A 163 -2.96 19.71 0.58
N ILE A 164 -2.56 20.48 1.59
CA ILE A 164 -1.18 20.98 1.67
C ILE A 164 -0.17 19.86 1.96
N LEU A 165 -0.55 18.83 2.72
CA LEU A 165 0.29 17.63 2.90
C LEU A 165 0.54 16.95 1.55
N THR A 166 -0.50 16.78 0.73
CA THR A 166 -0.38 16.23 -0.62
C THR A 166 0.58 17.04 -1.47
N ALA A 167 0.44 18.37 -1.47
CA ALA A 167 1.36 19.24 -2.20
C ALA A 167 2.81 19.12 -1.72
N ARG A 168 3.05 19.05 -0.40
CA ARG A 168 4.38 18.90 0.20
C ARG A 168 5.04 17.58 -0.18
N ILE A 169 4.30 16.46 -0.11
CA ILE A 169 4.81 15.14 -0.53
C ILE A 169 5.16 15.12 -2.01
N LEU A 170 4.26 15.59 -2.88
CA LEU A 170 4.50 15.61 -4.33
C LEU A 170 5.66 16.54 -4.73
N ALA A 171 5.91 17.58 -3.95
CA ALA A 171 7.05 18.48 -4.11
C ALA A 171 8.35 17.97 -3.46
N ARG A 172 8.32 16.78 -2.83
CA ARG A 172 9.43 16.18 -2.04
C ARG A 172 9.90 17.01 -0.84
N ASP A 173 9.04 17.90 -0.34
CA ASP A 173 9.23 18.53 0.97
C ASP A 173 8.75 17.55 2.07
N TRP A 174 9.52 16.48 2.23
CA TRP A 174 9.25 15.40 3.17
C TRP A 174 9.10 15.94 4.59
N LYS A 175 9.98 16.86 5.01
CA LYS A 175 9.99 17.38 6.38
C LYS A 175 8.66 18.05 6.73
N ARG A 176 8.16 18.96 5.89
CA ARG A 176 6.86 19.60 6.14
C ARG A 176 5.67 18.66 5.94
N ALA A 177 5.81 17.63 5.12
CA ALA A 177 4.79 16.59 4.99
C ALA A 177 4.67 15.74 6.27
N TYR A 178 5.78 15.31 6.86
CA TYR A 178 5.79 14.59 8.13
C TYR A 178 5.26 15.43 9.28
N LEU A 179 5.59 16.72 9.33
CA LEU A 179 4.99 17.64 10.30
C LEU A 179 3.47 17.78 10.13
N ALA A 180 2.97 17.75 8.89
CA ALA A 180 1.53 17.75 8.64
C ALA A 180 0.86 16.43 9.07
N LEU A 181 1.54 15.29 8.90
CA LEU A 181 1.09 14.00 9.42
C LEU A 181 1.09 13.99 10.95
N ASP A 182 2.16 14.47 11.58
CA ASP A 182 2.26 14.65 13.05
C ASP A 182 1.12 15.50 13.59
N THR A 183 0.85 16.65 12.97
CA THR A 183 -0.31 17.50 13.30
C THR A 183 -1.62 16.73 13.20
N ALA A 184 -1.84 15.95 12.14
CA ALA A 184 -3.06 15.16 11.98
C ALA A 184 -3.20 14.09 13.09
N LEU A 185 -2.13 13.36 13.39
CA LEU A 185 -2.10 12.32 14.42
C LEU A 185 -2.21 12.89 15.83
N ARG A 186 -1.64 14.07 16.08
CA ARG A 186 -1.80 14.79 17.35
C ARG A 186 -3.25 15.21 17.57
N LEU A 187 -3.90 15.71 16.51
CA LEU A 187 -5.28 16.19 16.61
C LEU A 187 -6.30 15.05 16.64
N PHE A 188 -6.11 14.04 15.80
CA PHE A 188 -7.05 12.96 15.54
C PHE A 188 -6.34 11.59 15.56
N PRO A 189 -5.75 11.17 16.70
CA PRO A 189 -4.86 9.99 16.76
C PRO A 189 -5.49 8.67 16.31
N ALA A 190 -6.80 8.52 16.50
CA ALA A 190 -7.57 7.34 16.10
C ALA A 190 -8.63 7.63 15.01
N GLN A 191 -8.66 8.86 14.49
CA GLN A 191 -9.68 9.33 13.52
C GLN A 191 -9.05 10.00 12.29
N THR A 192 -7.72 9.93 12.16
CA THR A 192 -7.00 10.45 11.01
C THR A 192 -7.49 9.73 9.75
N PRO A 193 -7.95 10.44 8.71
CA PRO A 193 -8.46 9.81 7.50
C PRO A 193 -7.41 8.91 6.85
N ARG A 194 -7.82 7.72 6.38
CA ARG A 194 -6.92 6.72 5.76
C ARG A 194 -6.01 7.29 4.67
N ARG A 195 -6.49 8.29 3.93
CA ARG A 195 -5.79 8.91 2.80
C ARG A 195 -4.47 9.58 3.20
N TYR A 196 -4.33 10.02 4.46
CA TYR A 196 -3.06 10.51 4.97
C TYR A 196 -1.99 9.43 4.85
N TYR A 197 -2.26 8.22 5.37
CA TYR A 197 -1.33 7.10 5.32
C TYR A 197 -1.12 6.57 3.90
N GLU A 198 -2.20 6.41 3.14
CA GLU A 198 -2.17 5.91 1.75
C GLU A 198 -1.24 6.75 0.85
N LEU A 199 -1.14 8.06 1.11
CA LEU A 199 -0.24 8.94 0.37
C LEU A 199 1.23 8.65 0.67
N PHE A 200 1.61 8.46 1.94
CA PHE A 200 2.98 8.04 2.29
C PHE A 200 3.29 6.64 1.73
N MET A 201 2.32 5.73 1.76
CA MET A 201 2.48 4.39 1.19
C MET A 201 2.78 4.41 -0.32
N THR A 202 2.23 5.39 -1.05
CA THR A 202 2.38 5.51 -2.50
C THR A 202 3.66 6.26 -2.89
N GLU A 203 3.93 7.37 -2.21
CA GLU A 203 4.93 8.35 -2.65
C GLU A 203 6.29 8.22 -1.94
N ARG A 204 6.38 7.42 -0.87
CA ARG A 204 7.62 7.27 -0.07
C ARG A 204 8.29 5.90 -0.26
N PRO A 205 9.59 5.78 0.10
CA PRO A 205 10.34 4.53 0.08
C PRO A 205 9.67 3.40 0.86
N LEU A 206 10.08 2.15 0.60
CA LEU A 206 9.45 0.97 1.18
C LEU A 206 9.38 0.99 2.72
N SER A 207 10.46 1.36 3.41
CA SER A 207 10.47 1.43 4.90
C SER A 207 9.45 2.43 5.41
N GLU A 208 9.44 3.65 4.88
CA GLU A 208 8.46 4.69 5.23
C GLU A 208 7.02 4.27 4.88
N ALA A 209 6.81 3.62 3.74
CA ALA A 209 5.50 3.11 3.32
C ALA A 209 4.97 2.03 4.26
N TYR A 210 5.84 1.10 4.66
CA TYR A 210 5.52 0.05 5.64
C TYR A 210 5.16 0.66 6.99
N THR A 211 6.00 1.55 7.51
CA THR A 211 5.79 2.20 8.81
C THR A 211 4.52 3.05 8.82
N ALA A 212 4.21 3.76 7.72
CA ALA A 212 2.94 4.48 7.58
C ALA A 212 1.72 3.55 7.68
N CYS A 213 1.79 2.36 7.06
CA CYS A 213 0.76 1.33 7.18
C CYS A 213 0.62 0.85 8.64
N MET A 214 1.75 0.63 9.34
CA MET A 214 1.74 0.18 10.73
C MET A 214 1.15 1.25 11.67
N VAL A 215 1.45 2.53 11.46
CA VAL A 215 0.85 3.64 12.22
C VAL A 215 -0.66 3.68 12.03
N ALA A 216 -1.15 3.51 10.80
CA ALA A 216 -2.58 3.44 10.53
C ALA A 216 -3.24 2.27 11.28
N CYS A 217 -2.62 1.09 11.21
CA CYS A 217 -3.15 -0.10 11.86
C CYS A 217 -3.16 0.04 13.39
N ARG A 218 -2.11 0.62 13.98
CA ARG A 218 -2.04 0.89 15.42
C ARG A 218 -3.13 1.84 15.89
N ALA A 219 -3.49 2.81 15.05
CA ALA A 219 -4.59 3.74 15.31
C ALA A 219 -5.99 3.11 15.12
N GLY A 220 -6.08 1.88 14.61
CA GLY A 220 -7.35 1.23 14.27
C GLY A 220 -7.94 1.71 12.95
N VAL A 221 -7.12 2.29 12.07
CA VAL A 221 -7.54 2.78 10.75
C VAL A 221 -7.31 1.68 9.72
N THR A 222 -8.40 1.12 9.19
CA THR A 222 -8.34 0.10 8.15
C THR A 222 -7.90 0.71 6.80
N ILE A 223 -6.72 0.30 6.33
CA ILE A 223 -6.21 0.62 4.99
C ILE A 223 -6.97 -0.17 3.91
N ALA A 224 -7.18 0.41 2.73
CA ALA A 224 -7.87 -0.32 1.68
C ALA A 224 -7.02 -1.51 1.15
N PRO A 225 -7.63 -2.68 0.86
CA PRO A 225 -6.91 -3.90 0.42
C PRO A 225 -5.92 -3.69 -0.74
N SER A 226 -6.26 -2.82 -1.69
CA SER A 226 -5.38 -2.51 -2.82
C SER A 226 -4.01 -1.94 -2.41
N PHE A 227 -3.96 -1.15 -1.31
CA PHE A 227 -2.70 -0.60 -0.80
C PHE A 227 -1.88 -1.64 -0.05
N ILE A 228 -2.54 -2.59 0.64
CA ILE A 228 -1.86 -3.73 1.26
C ILE A 228 -1.25 -4.63 0.18
N THR A 229 -2.04 -4.96 -0.86
CA THR A 229 -1.55 -5.72 -2.02
C THR A 229 -0.38 -5.01 -2.71
N ALA A 230 -0.44 -3.68 -2.89
CA ALA A 230 0.65 -2.90 -3.47
C ALA A 230 1.91 -2.92 -2.59
N LEU A 231 1.75 -2.81 -1.26
CA LEU A 231 2.86 -2.88 -0.31
C LEU A 231 3.53 -4.27 -0.32
N ILE A 232 2.75 -5.36 -0.35
CA ILE A 232 3.26 -6.74 -0.49
C ILE A 232 3.99 -6.90 -1.82
N THR A 233 3.44 -6.36 -2.91
CA THR A 233 4.08 -6.40 -4.24
C THR A 233 5.42 -5.67 -4.23
N LYS A 234 5.50 -4.51 -3.56
CA LYS A 234 6.75 -3.76 -3.39
C LYS A 234 7.78 -4.58 -2.61
N MET A 235 7.40 -5.16 -1.47
CA MET A 235 8.30 -6.04 -0.68
C MET A 235 8.78 -7.25 -1.48
N ARG A 236 7.92 -7.90 -2.27
CA ARG A 236 8.32 -9.04 -3.13
C ARG A 236 9.30 -8.65 -4.22
N ALA A 237 9.10 -7.49 -4.85
CA ALA A 237 10.07 -6.97 -5.81
C ALA A 237 11.44 -6.75 -5.13
N THR A 238 11.42 -6.22 -3.90
CA THR A 238 12.60 -6.02 -3.06
C THR A 238 13.27 -7.35 -2.65
N ILE A 239 12.51 -8.41 -2.34
CA ILE A 239 13.04 -9.76 -2.08
C ILE A 239 13.80 -10.28 -3.29
N ALA A 240 13.20 -10.18 -4.49
CA ALA A 240 13.79 -10.68 -5.73
C ALA A 240 15.10 -9.98 -6.10
N GLU A 241 15.28 -8.72 -5.69
CA GLU A 241 16.49 -7.94 -5.95
C GLU A 241 17.55 -8.04 -4.84
N SER A 242 17.19 -8.59 -3.67
CA SER A 242 18.10 -8.69 -2.53
C SER A 242 19.09 -9.85 -2.68
N PRO A 243 20.40 -9.61 -2.51
CA PRO A 243 21.42 -10.67 -2.55
C PRO A 243 21.54 -11.43 -1.23
N SER A 244 20.92 -10.99 -0.12
CA SER A 244 21.05 -11.65 1.19
C SER A 244 19.76 -12.40 1.55
N MET A 245 19.87 -13.70 1.80
CA MET A 245 18.72 -14.52 2.24
C MET A 245 18.16 -14.03 3.57
N ALA A 246 19.00 -13.47 4.44
CA ALA A 246 18.56 -12.91 5.71
C ALA A 246 17.68 -11.66 5.53
N ASP A 247 17.99 -10.82 4.55
CA ASP A 247 17.15 -9.68 4.18
C ASP A 247 15.84 -10.11 3.50
N ARG A 248 15.91 -11.17 2.68
CA ARG A 248 14.71 -11.79 2.09
C ARG A 248 13.77 -12.31 3.19
N MET A 249 14.31 -13.02 4.19
CA MET A 249 13.53 -13.55 5.30
C MET A 249 12.93 -12.45 6.17
N MET A 250 13.67 -11.36 6.41
CA MET A 250 13.15 -10.17 7.10
C MET A 250 11.91 -9.61 6.39
N LEU A 251 11.94 -9.48 5.06
CA LEU A 251 10.80 -9.00 4.27
C LEU A 251 9.61 -9.98 4.29
N VAL A 252 9.85 -11.30 4.29
CA VAL A 252 8.79 -12.29 4.47
C VAL A 252 8.09 -12.11 5.82
N ARG A 253 8.88 -11.96 6.90
CA ARG A 253 8.34 -11.67 8.25
C ARG A 253 7.60 -10.33 8.31
N ALA A 254 8.09 -9.31 7.61
CA ALA A 254 7.40 -8.02 7.49
C ALA A 254 6.06 -8.16 6.77
N ILE A 255 5.96 -8.98 5.71
CA ILE A 255 4.68 -9.28 5.06
C ILE A 255 3.71 -9.92 6.07
N ALA A 256 4.12 -10.97 6.78
CA ALA A 256 3.27 -11.62 7.79
C ALA A 256 2.81 -10.63 8.88
N ASN A 257 3.73 -9.79 9.38
CA ASN A 257 3.42 -8.75 10.34
C ASN A 257 2.43 -7.70 9.80
N ALA A 258 2.54 -7.33 8.52
CA ALA A 258 1.62 -6.40 7.89
C ALA A 258 0.21 -6.99 7.72
N LEU A 259 0.11 -8.29 7.39
CA LEU A 259 -1.18 -9.00 7.35
C LEU A 259 -1.83 -9.02 8.74
N TYR A 260 -1.05 -9.35 9.77
CA TYR A 260 -1.49 -9.33 11.15
C TYR A 260 -1.98 -7.94 11.58
N ALA A 261 -1.18 -6.89 11.37
CA ALA A 261 -1.55 -5.52 11.69
C ALA A 261 -2.82 -5.05 10.95
N HIS A 262 -2.97 -5.43 9.66
CA HIS A 262 -4.16 -5.11 8.89
C HIS A 262 -5.42 -5.72 9.50
N MET A 263 -5.36 -6.98 9.93
CA MET A 263 -6.48 -7.64 10.62
C MET A 263 -6.77 -7.02 12.00
N GLN A 264 -5.74 -6.64 12.75
CA GLN A 264 -5.90 -5.93 14.03
C GLN A 264 -6.62 -4.59 13.87
N ALA A 265 -6.46 -3.93 12.73
CA ALA A 265 -7.16 -2.70 12.38
C ALA A 265 -8.60 -2.92 11.87
N GLY A 266 -9.13 -4.15 11.94
CA GLY A 266 -10.45 -4.52 11.42
C GLY A 266 -10.49 -4.85 9.92
N GLY A 267 -9.32 -4.98 9.28
CA GLY A 267 -9.18 -5.42 7.90
C GLY A 267 -9.51 -6.91 7.73
N ARG A 268 -9.73 -7.31 6.47
CA ARG A 268 -9.94 -8.71 6.10
C ARG A 268 -8.89 -9.10 5.07
N LEU A 269 -8.33 -10.31 5.25
CA LEU A 269 -7.46 -10.88 4.24
C LEU A 269 -8.28 -11.33 3.03
N ASP A 270 -7.66 -11.35 1.87
CA ASP A 270 -8.20 -11.92 0.65
C ASP A 270 -7.17 -12.89 0.05
N GLY A 271 -7.55 -13.67 -0.95
CA GLY A 271 -6.65 -14.65 -1.57
C GLY A 271 -5.39 -14.02 -2.19
N ARG A 272 -5.41 -12.73 -2.57
CA ARG A 272 -4.25 -12.03 -3.13
C ARG A 272 -3.24 -11.68 -2.05
N HIS A 273 -3.70 -11.33 -0.86
CA HIS A 273 -2.83 -11.12 0.30
C HIS A 273 -2.11 -12.43 0.68
N VAL A 274 -2.86 -13.54 0.78
CA VAL A 274 -2.30 -14.85 1.13
C VAL A 274 -1.37 -15.35 0.02
N GLY A 275 -1.80 -15.32 -1.24
CA GLY A 275 -0.97 -15.73 -2.37
C GLY A 275 0.29 -14.88 -2.51
N GLY A 276 0.19 -13.57 -2.28
CA GLY A 276 1.34 -12.67 -2.21
C GLY A 276 2.35 -13.09 -1.13
N PHE A 277 1.89 -13.48 0.06
CA PHE A 277 2.75 -13.99 1.12
C PHE A 277 3.40 -15.33 0.76
N ILE A 278 2.66 -16.29 0.22
CA ILE A 278 3.21 -17.61 -0.20
C ILE A 278 4.25 -17.43 -1.31
N HIS A 279 4.02 -16.54 -2.27
CA HIS A 279 5.03 -16.22 -3.28
C HIS A 279 6.28 -15.52 -2.70
N ALA A 280 6.18 -14.88 -1.54
CA ALA A 280 7.36 -14.32 -0.89
C ALA A 280 8.26 -15.44 -0.31
N LEU A 281 7.66 -16.51 0.22
CA LEU A 281 8.38 -17.72 0.64
C LEU A 281 9.08 -18.41 -0.53
N GLU A 282 8.40 -18.51 -1.68
CA GLU A 282 8.96 -19.02 -2.94
C GLU A 282 10.26 -18.30 -3.34
N GLN A 283 10.37 -16.99 -3.07
CA GLN A 283 11.50 -16.15 -3.47
C GLN A 283 12.69 -16.16 -2.50
N LEU A 284 12.62 -16.91 -1.39
CA LEU A 284 13.72 -17.02 -0.44
C LEU A 284 14.95 -17.69 -1.05
N LEU A 285 14.74 -18.65 -1.95
CA LEU A 285 15.79 -19.36 -2.68
C LEU A 285 15.89 -18.89 -4.13
N PRO A 286 17.09 -18.94 -4.74
CA PRO A 286 17.25 -18.63 -6.16
C PRO A 286 16.68 -19.74 -7.04
N ASP A 287 15.98 -19.36 -8.12
CA ASP A 287 15.42 -20.30 -9.10
C ASP A 287 16.48 -21.26 -9.68
N LYS A 288 16.09 -22.52 -9.89
CA LYS A 288 16.88 -23.55 -10.57
C LYS A 288 16.37 -23.80 -11.98
N LEU A 289 17.21 -24.35 -12.85
CA LEU A 289 16.77 -24.81 -14.17
C LEU A 289 15.84 -26.01 -14.02
N ALA A 290 14.99 -26.25 -15.02
CA ALA A 290 14.03 -27.34 -14.96
C ALA A 290 14.71 -28.71 -14.83
N GLY A 291 14.34 -29.47 -13.80
CA GLY A 291 14.93 -30.76 -13.45
C GLY A 291 16.23 -30.70 -12.63
N ASP A 292 16.79 -29.52 -12.39
CA ASP A 292 17.86 -29.36 -11.40
C ASP A 292 17.25 -29.36 -9.99
N ASP A 293 17.98 -29.93 -9.02
CA ASP A 293 17.58 -29.94 -7.63
C ASP A 293 18.56 -29.22 -6.71
N TYR A 294 18.08 -28.71 -5.59
CA TYR A 294 18.90 -28.20 -4.50
C TYR A 294 19.68 -29.35 -3.86
N GLN A 295 20.90 -29.07 -3.40
CA GLN A 295 21.82 -30.05 -2.82
C GLN A 295 22.36 -29.54 -1.48
N GLY A 296 22.70 -30.46 -0.56
CA GLY A 296 23.24 -30.11 0.76
C GLY A 296 22.29 -29.24 1.58
N GLU A 297 22.84 -28.24 2.28
CA GLU A 297 22.06 -27.31 3.12
C GLU A 297 20.95 -26.58 2.34
N ALA A 298 21.15 -26.29 1.05
CA ALA A 298 20.13 -25.63 0.24
C ALA A 298 18.87 -26.51 0.04
N ALA A 299 19.02 -27.84 0.04
CA ALA A 299 17.88 -28.77 0.01
C ALA A 299 17.13 -28.79 1.33
N GLU A 300 17.85 -28.73 2.46
CA GLU A 300 17.23 -28.65 3.79
C GLU A 300 16.45 -27.34 3.96
N LEU A 301 17.02 -26.21 3.51
CA LEU A 301 16.32 -24.93 3.48
C LEU A 301 15.05 -24.98 2.62
N ARG A 302 15.13 -25.57 1.42
CA ARG A 302 13.97 -25.80 0.54
C ARG A 302 12.87 -26.57 1.26
N ASP A 303 13.22 -27.67 1.92
CA ASP A 303 12.24 -28.53 2.61
C ASP A 303 11.55 -27.78 3.75
N ILE A 304 12.31 -27.00 4.53
CA ILE A 304 11.75 -26.14 5.59
C ILE A 304 10.79 -25.10 5.00
N ILE A 305 11.14 -24.45 3.88
CA ILE A 305 10.28 -23.45 3.22
C ILE A 305 8.97 -24.09 2.76
N VAL A 306 9.06 -25.25 2.09
CA VAL A 306 7.91 -25.97 1.54
C VAL A 306 6.96 -26.43 2.64
N VAL A 307 7.50 -27.05 3.69
CA VAL A 307 6.70 -27.48 4.85
C VAL A 307 6.05 -26.28 5.52
N THR A 308 6.81 -25.20 5.72
CA THR A 308 6.29 -23.98 6.36
C THR A 308 5.17 -23.33 5.55
N ALA A 309 5.31 -23.22 4.23
CA ALA A 309 4.28 -22.66 3.35
C ALA A 309 2.99 -23.50 3.39
N HIS A 310 3.13 -24.83 3.35
CA HIS A 310 2.01 -25.76 3.42
C HIS A 310 1.31 -25.74 4.80
N ASP A 311 2.08 -25.72 5.89
CA ASP A 311 1.55 -25.67 7.25
C ASP A 311 0.78 -24.37 7.51
N ILE A 312 1.31 -23.22 7.09
CA ILE A 312 0.64 -21.92 7.22
C ILE A 312 -0.65 -21.91 6.39
N MET A 313 -0.62 -22.38 5.14
CA MET A 313 -1.83 -22.47 4.33
C MET A 313 -2.89 -23.34 5.02
N THR A 314 -2.48 -24.49 5.55
CA THR A 314 -3.37 -25.41 6.25
C THR A 314 -3.99 -24.77 7.49
N GLY A 315 -3.17 -24.08 8.31
CA GLY A 315 -3.65 -23.33 9.48
C GLY A 315 -4.66 -22.25 9.10
N LEU A 316 -4.38 -21.46 8.06
CA LEU A 316 -5.30 -20.44 7.56
C LEU A 316 -6.62 -21.03 7.03
N ILE A 317 -6.61 -22.15 6.31
CA ILE A 317 -7.83 -22.84 5.86
C ILE A 317 -8.64 -23.33 7.07
N GLN A 318 -7.97 -23.89 8.08
CA GLN A 318 -8.62 -24.38 9.30
C GLN A 318 -9.27 -23.26 10.13
N THR A 319 -8.89 -22.00 9.91
CA THR A 319 -9.48 -20.87 10.63
C THR A 319 -10.93 -20.55 10.25
N GLY A 320 -11.49 -21.24 9.26
CA GLY A 320 -12.84 -20.97 8.78
C GLY A 320 -12.96 -19.66 7.99
N MET A 321 -11.83 -19.05 7.59
CA MET A 321 -11.85 -18.02 6.55
C MET A 321 -12.59 -18.58 5.33
N SER A 322 -13.71 -17.95 4.98
CA SER A 322 -14.63 -18.51 3.99
C SER A 322 -13.91 -18.82 2.67
N PHE A 323 -14.31 -19.89 1.99
CA PHE A 323 -13.78 -20.23 0.66
C PHE A 323 -13.99 -19.11 -0.37
N GLU A 324 -14.97 -18.22 -0.16
CA GLU A 324 -15.14 -16.98 -0.94
C GLU A 324 -13.99 -15.97 -0.70
N THR A 325 -13.37 -16.01 0.48
CA THR A 325 -12.21 -15.20 0.87
C THR A 325 -10.89 -15.84 0.46
N PHE A 326 -10.81 -17.17 0.53
CA PHE A 326 -9.75 -17.99 -0.05
C PHE A 326 -9.96 -18.11 -1.57
N GLU A 327 -9.85 -16.98 -2.28
CA GLU A 327 -9.80 -17.00 -3.73
C GLU A 327 -8.68 -17.95 -4.20
N ILE A 328 -8.86 -18.51 -5.40
CA ILE A 328 -7.97 -19.52 -6.00
C ILE A 328 -6.48 -19.15 -5.98
N HIS A 329 -6.18 -17.86 -5.90
CA HIS A 329 -4.84 -17.28 -5.85
C HIS A 329 -3.90 -17.92 -4.81
N ALA A 330 -4.39 -18.30 -3.63
CA ALA A 330 -3.53 -18.91 -2.62
C ALA A 330 -3.05 -20.32 -3.04
N PHE A 331 -3.91 -21.11 -3.68
CA PHE A 331 -3.54 -22.39 -4.27
C PHE A 331 -2.64 -22.21 -5.50
N GLU A 332 -2.92 -21.20 -6.34
CA GLU A 332 -2.05 -20.85 -7.48
C GLU A 332 -0.62 -20.54 -7.02
N SER A 333 -0.47 -19.88 -5.87
CA SER A 333 0.84 -19.58 -5.28
C SER A 333 1.55 -20.82 -4.74
N LEU A 334 0.84 -21.78 -4.11
CA LEU A 334 1.42 -23.06 -3.71
C LEU A 334 1.81 -23.92 -4.91
N ILE A 335 1.01 -23.93 -5.97
CA ILE A 335 1.33 -24.60 -7.25
C ILE A 335 2.62 -24.02 -7.83
N SER A 336 2.76 -22.69 -7.86
CA SER A 336 3.97 -22.00 -8.31
C SER A 336 5.18 -22.37 -7.46
N LEU A 337 5.03 -22.32 -6.13
CA LEU A 337 6.09 -22.67 -5.17
C LEU A 337 6.57 -24.11 -5.37
N ALA A 338 5.65 -25.06 -5.52
CA ALA A 338 5.98 -26.47 -5.78
C ALA A 338 6.78 -26.65 -7.08
N GLY A 339 6.42 -25.92 -8.13
CA GLY A 339 7.12 -25.94 -9.41
C GLY A 339 8.54 -25.38 -9.29
N LYS A 340 8.69 -24.17 -8.75
CA LYS A 340 9.98 -23.47 -8.68
C LYS A 340 10.97 -24.09 -7.69
N LEU A 341 10.48 -24.63 -6.60
CA LEU A 341 11.31 -25.32 -5.63
C LEU A 341 11.54 -26.80 -5.98
N GLY A 342 10.96 -27.30 -7.08
CA GLY A 342 11.22 -28.65 -7.57
C GLY A 342 10.62 -29.75 -6.70
N VAL A 343 9.41 -29.56 -6.15
CA VAL A 343 8.75 -30.52 -5.23
C VAL A 343 7.47 -31.11 -5.86
N PRO A 344 7.58 -32.23 -6.61
CA PRO A 344 6.43 -32.86 -7.29
C PRO A 344 5.32 -33.32 -6.34
N ALA A 345 5.69 -33.77 -5.13
CA ALA A 345 4.74 -34.22 -4.13
C ALA A 345 3.81 -33.09 -3.67
N LEU A 346 4.35 -31.90 -3.41
CA LEU A 346 3.56 -30.72 -3.05
C LEU A 346 2.64 -30.31 -4.20
N LEU A 347 3.12 -30.34 -5.44
CA LEU A 347 2.31 -30.01 -6.63
C LEU A 347 1.10 -30.95 -6.73
N THR A 348 1.33 -32.25 -6.60
CA THR A 348 0.29 -33.27 -6.65
C THR A 348 -0.73 -33.09 -5.52
N THR A 349 -0.26 -32.88 -4.29
CA THR A 349 -1.14 -32.66 -3.13
C THR A 349 -1.97 -31.40 -3.30
N THR A 350 -1.35 -30.28 -3.69
CA THR A 350 -2.05 -28.99 -3.86
C THR A 350 -3.13 -29.08 -4.94
N LEU A 351 -2.87 -29.76 -6.07
CA LEU A 351 -3.88 -29.95 -7.12
C LEU A 351 -5.05 -30.82 -6.64
N ARG A 352 -4.78 -31.85 -5.85
CA ARG A 352 -5.84 -32.65 -5.21
C ARG A 352 -6.66 -31.83 -4.21
N ASP A 353 -6.01 -30.96 -3.44
CA ASP A 353 -6.71 -30.10 -2.48
C ASP A 353 -7.64 -29.12 -3.20
N VAL A 354 -7.22 -28.59 -4.35
CA VAL A 354 -8.08 -27.78 -5.23
C VAL A 354 -9.30 -28.57 -5.70
N GLU A 355 -9.12 -29.82 -6.14
CA GLU A 355 -10.23 -30.69 -6.55
C GLU A 355 -11.18 -31.03 -5.39
N VAL A 356 -10.64 -31.37 -4.22
CA VAL A 356 -11.42 -31.74 -3.02
C VAL A 356 -12.21 -30.56 -2.48
N THR A 357 -11.67 -29.35 -2.57
CA THR A 357 -12.37 -28.11 -2.16
C THR A 357 -13.42 -27.65 -3.17
N GLY A 358 -13.52 -28.30 -4.34
CA GLY A 358 -14.47 -27.96 -5.39
C GLY A 358 -14.14 -26.64 -6.10
N LEU A 359 -12.89 -26.18 -5.99
CA LEU A 359 -12.42 -24.97 -6.68
C LEU A 359 -11.95 -25.33 -8.10
N GLU A 360 -12.27 -24.48 -9.07
CA GLU A 360 -11.82 -24.66 -10.45
C GLU A 360 -10.75 -23.65 -10.82
N LEU A 361 -9.56 -24.14 -11.21
CA LEU A 361 -8.47 -23.32 -11.75
C LEU A 361 -8.97 -22.52 -12.96
N GLY A 362 -8.95 -21.19 -12.83
CA GLY A 362 -9.15 -20.29 -13.97
C GLY A 362 -7.98 -20.35 -14.96
N PRO A 363 -8.03 -19.60 -16.07
CA PRO A 363 -6.98 -19.61 -17.11
C PRO A 363 -5.58 -19.25 -16.59
N VAL A 364 -5.49 -18.40 -15.57
CA VAL A 364 -4.21 -18.08 -14.92
C VAL A 364 -3.69 -19.26 -14.10
N GLY A 365 -4.55 -19.88 -13.28
CA GLY A 365 -4.20 -21.03 -12.47
C GLY A 365 -3.81 -22.26 -13.28
N ILE A 366 -4.50 -22.54 -14.39
CA ILE A 366 -4.10 -23.65 -15.29
C ILE A 366 -2.73 -23.38 -15.90
N ARG A 367 -2.44 -22.14 -16.35
CA ARG A 367 -1.11 -21.77 -16.85
C ARG A 367 -0.04 -21.92 -15.77
N SER A 368 -0.33 -21.55 -14.53
CA SER A 368 0.57 -21.77 -13.38
C SER A 368 0.85 -23.27 -13.20
N ALA A 369 -0.20 -24.10 -13.20
CA ALA A 369 -0.08 -25.55 -13.04
C ALA A 369 0.72 -26.22 -14.18
N ILE A 370 0.48 -25.85 -15.45
CA ILE A 370 1.26 -26.35 -16.59
C ILE A 370 2.72 -25.90 -16.49
N THR A 371 2.95 -24.64 -16.09
CA THR A 371 4.31 -24.11 -15.90
C THR A 371 5.05 -24.90 -14.82
N SER A 372 4.41 -25.15 -13.68
CA SER A 372 4.97 -25.91 -12.57
C SER A 372 5.22 -27.38 -12.94
N ALA A 373 4.30 -28.03 -13.65
CA ALA A 373 4.47 -29.38 -14.18
C ALA A 373 5.69 -29.47 -15.11
N GLY A 374 5.88 -28.44 -15.96
CA GLY A 374 7.09 -28.30 -16.78
C GLY A 374 8.37 -28.20 -15.97
N LEU A 375 8.40 -27.41 -14.89
CA LEU A 375 9.57 -27.24 -14.03
C LEU A 375 9.98 -28.55 -13.33
N VAL A 376 9.00 -29.34 -12.87
CA VAL A 376 9.23 -30.66 -12.26
C VAL A 376 9.32 -31.81 -13.27
N GLN A 377 9.27 -31.51 -14.57
CA GLN A 377 9.33 -32.46 -15.68
C GLN A 377 8.23 -33.55 -15.66
N ASP A 378 7.05 -33.25 -15.10
CA ASP A 378 5.92 -34.17 -15.06
C ASP A 378 5.14 -34.13 -16.39
N LYS A 379 5.50 -35.04 -17.30
CA LYS A 379 4.88 -35.15 -18.62
C LYS A 379 3.40 -35.52 -18.55
N ALA A 380 3.02 -36.43 -17.65
CA ALA A 380 1.64 -36.90 -17.56
C ALA A 380 0.70 -35.78 -17.10
N LEU A 381 1.15 -34.98 -16.14
CA LEU A 381 0.40 -33.83 -15.66
C LEU A 381 0.27 -32.73 -16.73
N ILE A 382 1.31 -32.49 -17.53
CA ILE A 382 1.25 -31.57 -18.68
C ILE A 382 0.18 -32.03 -19.67
N GLU A 383 0.18 -33.32 -20.03
CA GLU A 383 -0.81 -33.89 -20.95
C GLU A 383 -2.24 -33.71 -20.42
N GLN A 384 -2.48 -34.09 -19.16
CA GLN A 384 -3.78 -33.99 -18.50
C GLN A 384 -4.31 -32.54 -18.47
N LEU A 385 -3.49 -31.58 -18.06
CA LEU A 385 -3.90 -30.17 -17.97
C LEU A 385 -4.11 -29.55 -19.35
N TRP A 386 -3.29 -29.93 -20.34
CA TRP A 386 -3.45 -29.48 -21.72
C TRP A 386 -4.74 -30.02 -22.34
N GLU A 387 -5.04 -31.30 -22.17
CA GLU A 387 -6.28 -31.91 -22.67
C GLU A 387 -7.54 -31.26 -22.08
N ARG A 388 -7.49 -30.87 -20.81
CA ARG A 388 -8.59 -30.12 -20.17
C ARG A 388 -8.81 -28.76 -20.82
N LEU A 389 -7.74 -28.02 -21.13
CA LEU A 389 -7.82 -26.75 -21.86
C LEU A 389 -8.39 -26.93 -23.27
N VAL A 390 -7.88 -27.92 -24.00
CA VAL A 390 -8.36 -28.23 -25.36
C VAL A 390 -9.84 -28.59 -25.35
N SER A 391 -10.25 -29.45 -24.41
CA SER A 391 -11.65 -29.88 -24.29
C SER A 391 -12.59 -28.70 -23.99
N ALA A 392 -12.16 -27.76 -23.13
CA ALA A 392 -12.93 -26.54 -22.85
C ALA A 392 -13.03 -25.63 -24.08
N ALA A 393 -11.92 -25.42 -24.80
CA ALA A 393 -11.91 -24.60 -26.01
C ALA A 393 -12.77 -25.20 -27.14
N GLU A 394 -12.71 -26.51 -27.33
CA GLU A 394 -13.56 -27.24 -28.29
C GLU A 394 -15.05 -27.15 -27.91
N ALA A 395 -15.38 -27.32 -26.62
CA ALA A 395 -16.75 -27.21 -26.14
C ALA A 395 -17.35 -25.80 -26.34
N GLU A 396 -16.54 -24.76 -26.14
CA GLU A 396 -16.95 -23.37 -26.35
C GLU A 396 -16.79 -22.90 -27.81
N SER A 397 -16.21 -23.73 -28.68
CA SER A 397 -15.89 -23.39 -30.08
C SER A 397 -15.04 -22.13 -30.22
N VAL A 398 -14.11 -21.93 -29.28
CA VAL A 398 -13.19 -20.77 -29.24
C VAL A 398 -11.77 -21.19 -29.60
N GLN A 399 -10.98 -20.23 -30.11
CA GLN A 399 -9.55 -20.45 -30.30
C GLN A 399 -8.82 -20.48 -28.95
N ILE A 400 -7.78 -21.30 -28.87
CA ILE A 400 -6.92 -21.33 -27.68
C ILE A 400 -6.05 -20.06 -27.68
N PRO A 401 -6.04 -19.28 -26.58
CA PRO A 401 -5.22 -18.08 -26.46
C PRO A 401 -3.72 -18.33 -26.71
N PHE A 402 -3.04 -17.33 -27.24
CA PHE A 402 -1.59 -17.38 -27.47
C PHE A 402 -0.83 -17.68 -26.17
N GLU A 403 -1.30 -17.12 -25.05
CA GLU A 403 -0.73 -17.27 -23.72
C GLU A 403 -0.75 -18.73 -23.22
N ASP A 404 -1.76 -19.50 -23.59
CA ASP A 404 -1.87 -20.90 -23.20
C ASP A 404 -0.94 -21.75 -24.05
N TRP A 405 -0.90 -21.49 -25.36
CA TRP A 405 0.03 -22.13 -26.28
C TRP A 405 1.50 -21.90 -25.89
N ILE A 406 1.91 -20.65 -25.63
CA ILE A 406 3.30 -20.35 -25.24
C ILE A 406 3.65 -20.99 -23.88
N THR A 407 2.68 -21.09 -22.97
CA THR A 407 2.87 -21.76 -21.68
C THR A 407 3.09 -23.25 -21.86
N PHE A 408 2.26 -23.90 -22.68
CA PHE A 408 2.39 -25.31 -23.05
C PHE A 408 3.72 -25.60 -23.77
N THR A 409 4.12 -24.76 -24.74
CA THR A 409 5.43 -24.89 -25.42
C THR A 409 6.58 -24.84 -24.43
N LYS A 410 6.59 -23.87 -23.51
CA LYS A 410 7.64 -23.76 -22.48
C LYS A 410 7.68 -24.96 -21.55
N ALA A 411 6.52 -25.44 -21.09
CA ALA A 411 6.44 -26.61 -20.23
C ALA A 411 6.93 -27.89 -20.92
N CYS A 412 6.49 -28.14 -22.16
CA CYS A 412 6.96 -29.26 -22.98
C CYS A 412 8.47 -29.18 -23.24
N ARG A 413 9.01 -27.99 -23.48
CA ARG A 413 10.45 -27.80 -23.64
C ARG A 413 11.22 -28.21 -22.37
N ARG A 414 10.79 -27.72 -21.21
CA ARG A 414 11.38 -28.03 -19.89
C ARG A 414 11.33 -29.52 -19.56
N ALA A 415 10.22 -30.17 -19.86
CA ALA A 415 10.03 -31.60 -19.63
C ALA A 415 10.63 -32.49 -20.73
N LYS A 416 11.30 -31.94 -21.75
CA LYS A 416 11.79 -32.67 -22.94
C LYS A 416 10.66 -33.51 -23.57
N HIS A 417 9.54 -32.86 -23.85
CA HIS A 417 8.29 -33.41 -24.38
C HIS A 417 7.86 -32.74 -25.70
N SER A 418 8.86 -32.41 -26.53
CA SER A 418 8.66 -31.72 -27.81
C SER A 418 7.86 -32.53 -28.84
N ASP A 419 7.93 -33.86 -28.78
CA ASP A 419 7.19 -34.74 -29.68
C ASP A 419 5.67 -34.65 -29.44
N TYR A 420 5.24 -34.65 -28.18
CA TYR A 420 3.84 -34.45 -27.83
C TYR A 420 3.35 -33.06 -28.24
N PHE A 421 4.15 -32.02 -28.03
CA PHE A 421 3.83 -30.68 -28.50
C PHE A 421 3.57 -30.63 -30.02
N ARG A 422 4.45 -31.24 -30.83
CA ARG A 422 4.28 -31.31 -32.29
C ARG A 422 3.05 -32.12 -32.71
N ALA A 423 2.74 -33.19 -31.98
CA ALA A 423 1.53 -33.97 -32.21
C ALA A 423 0.25 -33.15 -31.93
N GLN A 424 0.24 -32.35 -30.85
CA GLN A 424 -0.90 -31.49 -30.50
C GLN A 424 -1.10 -30.36 -31.52
N LEU A 425 -0.02 -29.73 -32.00
CA LEU A 425 -0.12 -28.75 -33.09
C LEU A 425 -0.78 -29.36 -34.34
N SER A 426 -0.36 -30.57 -34.71
CA SER A 426 -0.91 -31.28 -35.87
C SER A 426 -2.38 -31.69 -35.67
N ARG A 427 -2.78 -31.97 -34.43
CA ARG A 427 -4.15 -32.36 -34.06
C ARG A 427 -5.12 -31.18 -34.05
N LEU A 428 -4.65 -29.97 -33.74
CA LEU A 428 -5.49 -28.80 -33.49
C LEU A 428 -5.24 -27.63 -34.48
N PRO A 429 -5.23 -27.87 -35.81
CA PRO A 429 -4.92 -26.82 -36.79
C PRO A 429 -5.98 -25.72 -36.85
N HIS A 430 -7.19 -25.99 -36.36
CA HIS A 430 -8.30 -25.04 -36.32
C HIS A 430 -8.27 -24.11 -35.09
N ALA A 431 -7.53 -24.48 -34.04
CA ALA A 431 -7.47 -23.77 -32.77
C ALA A 431 -6.23 -22.85 -32.67
N ILE A 432 -5.44 -22.73 -33.75
CA ILE A 432 -4.20 -21.95 -33.82
C ILE A 432 -4.13 -21.20 -35.15
N SER A 433 -3.45 -20.05 -35.17
CA SER A 433 -3.15 -19.31 -36.41
C SER A 433 -1.75 -19.64 -36.93
N ALA A 434 -1.55 -19.55 -38.24
CA ALA A 434 -0.26 -19.87 -38.88
C ALA A 434 0.92 -19.03 -38.35
N SER A 435 0.70 -17.77 -37.97
CA SER A 435 1.74 -16.91 -37.38
C SER A 435 2.15 -17.37 -35.99
N ILE A 436 1.18 -17.80 -35.17
CA ILE A 436 1.44 -18.36 -33.83
C ILE A 436 2.18 -19.69 -33.97
N GLU A 437 1.71 -20.59 -34.84
CA GLU A 437 2.33 -21.90 -35.08
C GLU A 437 3.81 -21.78 -35.43
N GLN A 438 4.15 -20.92 -36.40
CA GLN A 438 5.54 -20.71 -36.82
C GLN A 438 6.40 -20.16 -35.67
N HIS A 439 5.85 -19.26 -34.84
CA HIS A 439 6.56 -18.73 -33.67
C HIS A 439 6.86 -19.83 -32.64
N LEU A 440 5.90 -20.71 -32.35
CA LEU A 440 6.05 -21.75 -31.32
C LEU A 440 6.99 -22.89 -31.77
N LEU A 441 7.00 -23.24 -33.06
CA LEU A 441 7.95 -24.21 -33.62
C LEU A 441 9.40 -23.75 -33.49
N VAL A 442 9.67 -22.43 -33.54
CA VAL A 442 11.01 -21.90 -33.26
C VAL A 442 11.32 -21.97 -31.76
N GLN A 443 10.33 -21.69 -30.90
CA GLN A 443 10.50 -21.65 -29.44
C GLN A 443 10.75 -23.02 -28.81
N ILE A 444 10.11 -24.10 -29.29
CA ILE A 444 10.22 -25.43 -28.68
C ILE A 444 11.66 -25.98 -28.73
N ASP A 445 12.43 -25.59 -29.74
CA ASP A 445 13.80 -26.05 -29.98
C ASP A 445 14.89 -25.09 -29.43
N GLN A 446 14.51 -23.94 -28.89
CA GLN A 446 15.45 -23.02 -28.22
C GLN A 446 15.96 -23.65 -26.92
N GLN A 447 17.22 -23.44 -26.55
CA GLN A 447 17.70 -23.81 -25.22
C GLN A 447 17.10 -22.88 -24.16
N GLU A 448 16.76 -23.44 -23.00
CA GLU A 448 16.38 -22.62 -21.85
C GLU A 448 17.61 -21.82 -21.43
N THR A 449 17.52 -20.50 -21.61
CA THR A 449 18.58 -19.58 -21.20
C THR A 449 18.37 -19.28 -19.72
N GLU A 450 19.44 -19.38 -18.92
CA GLU A 450 19.42 -18.88 -17.54
C GLU A 450 18.92 -17.44 -17.57
N ALA A 451 17.95 -17.12 -16.70
CA ALA A 451 17.51 -15.74 -16.55
C ALA A 451 18.74 -14.88 -16.22
N PRO A 452 18.94 -13.73 -16.89
CA PRO A 452 20.06 -12.85 -16.58
C PRO A 452 19.88 -12.30 -15.17
N GLY A 453 20.51 -12.96 -14.18
CA GLY A 453 20.34 -12.61 -12.77
C GLY A 453 20.29 -13.78 -11.79
N LEU A 454 20.99 -14.90 -12.02
CA LEU A 454 21.44 -15.76 -10.92
C LEU A 454 22.39 -14.93 -10.03
N GLN A 455 21.80 -14.03 -9.23
CA GLN A 455 22.51 -13.33 -8.18
C GLN A 455 23.04 -14.41 -7.25
N VAL A 456 24.34 -14.37 -6.95
CA VAL A 456 24.90 -15.17 -5.87
C VAL A 456 24.20 -14.72 -4.60
N VAL A 457 23.22 -15.51 -4.15
CA VAL A 457 22.51 -15.25 -2.90
C VAL A 457 23.41 -15.72 -1.77
N GLU A 458 23.68 -14.82 -0.82
CA GLU A 458 24.28 -15.16 0.44
C GLU A 458 23.26 -15.94 1.28
N TYR A 459 23.55 -17.21 1.53
CA TYR A 459 22.72 -18.08 2.35
C TYR A 459 22.88 -17.76 3.82
N MET A 460 21.79 -17.94 4.58
CA MET A 460 21.84 -17.96 6.03
C MET A 460 22.38 -19.30 6.54
N LEU A 461 22.94 -19.29 7.74
CA LEU A 461 23.16 -20.54 8.49
C LEU A 461 21.80 -21.20 8.77
N LEU A 462 21.76 -22.52 8.67
CA LEU A 462 20.54 -23.30 8.86
C LEU A 462 19.88 -23.05 10.22
N GLU A 463 20.67 -22.95 11.29
CA GLU A 463 20.18 -22.67 12.65
C GLU A 463 19.49 -21.30 12.74
N ASP A 464 20.09 -20.27 12.14
CA ASP A 464 19.51 -18.93 12.09
C ASP A 464 18.23 -18.91 11.26
N PHE A 465 18.22 -19.63 10.13
CA PHE A 465 17.03 -19.76 9.28
C PHE A 465 15.88 -20.44 10.02
N GLN A 466 16.14 -21.53 10.74
CA GLN A 466 15.14 -22.23 11.55
C GLN A 466 14.56 -21.31 12.63
N LYS A 467 15.41 -20.53 13.31
CA LYS A 467 14.96 -19.55 14.30
C LYS A 467 14.02 -18.50 13.69
N GLU A 468 14.36 -17.97 12.51
CA GLU A 468 13.52 -17.02 11.80
C GLU A 468 12.20 -17.64 11.33
N VAL A 469 12.20 -18.91 10.90
CA VAL A 469 10.99 -19.65 10.51
C VAL A 469 10.07 -19.89 11.72
N GLU A 470 10.61 -20.23 12.88
CA GLU A 470 9.78 -20.38 14.10
C GLU A 470 9.20 -19.04 14.57
N ALA A 471 9.95 -17.94 14.41
CA ALA A 471 9.42 -16.60 14.62
C ALA A 471 8.28 -16.27 13.63
N LEU A 472 8.43 -16.62 12.35
CA LEU A 472 7.39 -16.46 11.34
C LEU A 472 6.13 -17.28 11.67
N LYS A 473 6.28 -18.55 12.04
CA LYS A 473 5.16 -19.41 12.47
C LYS A 473 4.43 -18.81 13.67
N THR A 474 5.16 -18.22 14.62
CA THR A 474 4.56 -17.54 15.77
C THR A 474 3.71 -16.35 15.33
N GLN A 475 4.21 -15.52 14.40
CA GLN A 475 3.44 -14.40 13.83
C GLN A 475 2.17 -14.89 13.11
N MET A 476 2.27 -16.00 12.36
CA MET A 476 1.11 -16.56 11.66
C MET A 476 0.08 -17.16 12.60
N ARG A 477 0.48 -17.69 13.77
CA ARG A 477 -0.48 -18.10 14.81
C ARG A 477 -1.30 -16.91 15.33
N ASP A 478 -0.72 -15.73 15.41
CA ASP A 478 -1.47 -14.52 15.80
C ASP A 478 -2.48 -14.14 14.71
N VAL A 479 -2.11 -14.26 13.42
CA VAL A 479 -3.03 -14.10 12.28
C VAL A 479 -4.18 -15.09 12.37
N GLU A 480 -3.87 -16.37 12.61
CA GLU A 480 -4.85 -17.44 12.75
C GLU A 480 -5.79 -17.20 13.94
N ALA A 481 -5.26 -16.72 15.08
CA ALA A 481 -6.04 -16.40 16.26
C ALA A 481 -7.04 -15.25 16.02
N VAL A 482 -6.62 -14.20 15.30
CA VAL A 482 -7.54 -13.10 14.89
C VAL A 482 -8.58 -13.63 13.91
N ALA A 483 -8.17 -14.45 12.93
CA ALA A 483 -9.09 -15.05 11.95
C ALA A 483 -10.17 -15.91 12.63
N MET A 484 -9.76 -16.78 13.56
CA MET A 484 -10.66 -17.69 14.29
C MET A 484 -11.61 -16.96 15.24
N SER A 485 -11.11 -15.98 15.98
CA SER A 485 -11.93 -15.24 16.95
C SER A 485 -12.83 -14.20 16.29
N GLY A 486 -12.45 -13.72 15.10
CA GLY A 486 -13.06 -12.56 14.45
C GLY A 486 -12.87 -11.25 15.22
N GLN A 487 -11.99 -11.24 16.24
CA GLN A 487 -11.74 -10.11 17.12
C GLN A 487 -10.26 -9.75 17.13
N ALA A 488 -9.99 -8.45 17.23
CA ALA A 488 -8.63 -7.95 17.47
C ALA A 488 -8.07 -8.53 18.77
N LEU A 489 -6.77 -8.83 18.78
CA LEU A 489 -6.04 -9.24 19.98
C LEU A 489 -5.62 -8.00 20.77
N ASP A 490 -5.31 -8.24 22.05
CA ASP A 490 -4.75 -7.22 22.93
C ASP A 490 -3.33 -6.87 22.49
N LEU A 491 -3.16 -5.72 21.82
CA LEU A 491 -1.87 -5.26 21.30
C LEU A 491 -0.82 -5.03 22.41
N SER A 492 -1.22 -4.93 23.68
CA SER A 492 -0.26 -4.88 24.78
C SER A 492 0.43 -6.22 25.05
N LYS A 493 -0.19 -7.33 24.62
CA LYS A 493 0.32 -8.71 24.79
C LYS A 493 0.87 -9.28 23.49
N SER A 494 0.27 -8.92 22.36
CA SER A 494 0.68 -9.37 21.02
C SER A 494 0.93 -8.17 20.09
N PRO A 495 1.94 -7.33 20.38
CA PRO A 495 2.27 -6.19 19.54
C PRO A 495 2.80 -6.64 18.19
N PHE A 496 2.52 -5.86 17.14
CA PHE A 496 3.17 -6.00 15.85
C PHE A 496 4.35 -5.03 15.73
N TYR A 497 5.31 -5.35 14.87
CA TYR A 497 6.48 -4.52 14.62
C TYR A 497 6.12 -3.29 13.80
N MET A 498 6.64 -2.12 14.22
CA MET A 498 6.39 -0.85 13.53
C MET A 498 7.26 -0.65 12.29
N HIS A 499 8.40 -1.33 12.23
CA HIS A 499 9.40 -1.23 11.17
C HIS A 499 9.63 -2.60 10.50
N ILE A 500 10.22 -2.59 9.31
CA ILE A 500 10.54 -3.83 8.57
C ILE A 500 11.55 -4.68 9.35
N ASP A 501 12.58 -4.04 9.91
CA ASP A 501 13.51 -4.66 10.84
C ASP A 501 12.89 -4.66 12.25
N PRO A 502 12.60 -5.83 12.84
CA PRO A 502 12.11 -5.92 14.22
C PRO A 502 13.09 -5.33 15.25
N ASP A 503 14.38 -5.30 14.94
CA ASP A 503 15.43 -4.76 15.80
C ASP A 503 15.74 -3.28 15.49
N HIS A 504 14.86 -2.60 14.76
CA HIS A 504 15.08 -1.20 14.38
C HIS A 504 15.39 -0.33 15.61
N PRO A 505 16.53 0.39 15.64
CA PRO A 505 16.94 1.16 16.80
C PRO A 505 16.03 2.37 17.02
N THR A 506 15.57 2.56 18.26
CA THR A 506 14.84 3.77 18.66
C THR A 506 15.80 4.95 18.74
N LEU A 507 15.31 6.17 18.47
CA LEU A 507 16.14 7.39 18.54
C LEU A 507 16.76 7.63 19.92
N GLY A 508 16.09 7.20 20.98
CA GLY A 508 16.54 7.34 22.37
C GLY A 508 15.82 6.35 23.27
N SER A 509 16.08 6.42 24.57
CA SER A 509 15.32 5.63 25.54
C SER A 509 13.85 6.10 25.58
N VAL A 510 12.92 5.20 25.88
CA VAL A 510 11.48 5.54 25.99
C VAL A 510 11.26 6.62 27.05
N SER A 511 12.02 6.58 28.15
CA SER A 511 11.95 7.58 29.22
C SER A 511 12.38 8.96 28.74
N ASP A 512 13.48 9.06 27.99
CA ASP A 512 13.97 10.34 27.46
C ASP A 512 13.02 10.90 26.38
N LEU A 513 12.52 10.02 25.49
CA LEU A 513 11.53 10.39 24.49
C LEU A 513 10.24 10.90 25.15
N ARG A 514 9.76 10.24 26.20
CA ARG A 514 8.56 10.66 26.95
C ARG A 514 8.78 12.00 27.64
N ALA A 515 9.92 12.19 28.29
CA ALA A 515 10.25 13.46 28.94
C ALA A 515 10.31 14.63 27.94
N ILE A 516 10.92 14.44 26.77
CA ILE A 516 10.96 15.47 25.71
C ILE A 516 9.57 15.71 25.13
N TYR A 517 8.80 14.65 24.88
CA TYR A 517 7.42 14.76 24.40
C TYR A 517 6.56 15.57 25.38
N ASP A 518 6.62 15.26 26.68
CA ASP A 518 5.86 15.97 27.71
C ASP A 518 6.25 17.45 27.78
N GLU A 519 7.54 17.78 27.68
CA GLU A 519 8.00 19.18 27.62
C GLU A 519 7.49 19.92 26.37
N MET A 520 7.46 19.25 25.22
CA MET A 520 7.07 19.89 23.95
C MET A 520 5.55 19.98 23.75
N THR A 521 4.77 19.17 24.48
CA THR A 521 3.33 19.02 24.24
C THR A 521 2.44 19.38 25.42
N THR A 522 3.02 19.84 26.53
CA THR A 522 2.29 20.30 27.72
C THR A 522 2.57 21.78 27.95
N ASP A 523 1.53 22.57 28.22
CA ASP A 523 1.70 23.97 28.65
C ASP A 523 1.93 23.99 30.17
N PRO A 524 3.09 24.48 30.67
CA PRO A 524 3.37 24.58 32.11
C PRO A 524 2.37 25.45 32.89
N HIS A 525 1.65 26.33 32.21
CA HIS A 525 0.67 27.23 32.80
C HIS A 525 -0.77 26.69 32.74
N GLN A 526 -1.00 25.56 32.08
CA GLN A 526 -2.32 24.97 32.00
C GLN A 526 -2.66 24.24 33.30
N PRO A 527 -3.82 24.52 33.94
CA PRO A 527 -4.22 23.81 35.14
C PRO A 527 -4.40 22.32 34.84
N PRO A 528 -4.04 21.42 35.77
CA PRO A 528 -4.28 20.00 35.59
C PRO A 528 -5.78 19.76 35.35
N PRO A 529 -6.14 18.74 34.54
CA PRO A 529 -7.53 18.40 34.31
C PRO A 529 -8.24 18.20 35.66
N PRO A 530 -9.50 18.65 35.79
CA PRO A 530 -10.22 18.59 37.05
C PRO A 530 -10.25 17.14 37.55
N PRO A 531 -10.00 16.92 38.86
CA PRO A 531 -10.04 15.58 39.42
C PRO A 531 -11.43 14.96 39.16
N PRO A 532 -11.52 13.64 38.91
CA PRO A 532 -12.80 12.98 38.76
C PRO A 532 -13.66 13.25 39.98
N THR A 533 -14.96 13.49 39.77
CA THR A 533 -15.95 13.51 40.85
C THR A 533 -15.82 12.21 41.66
N GLU A 534 -15.74 12.29 42.99
CA GLU A 534 -15.60 11.10 43.86
C GLU A 534 -16.58 10.00 43.44
N GLY A 535 -16.05 8.83 43.04
CA GLY A 535 -16.82 7.68 42.58
C GLY A 535 -16.96 7.52 41.06
N SER A 536 -16.48 8.47 40.24
CA SER A 536 -16.42 8.31 38.77
C SER A 536 -15.02 7.85 38.34
N PRO A 537 -14.88 6.71 37.63
CA PRO A 537 -13.57 6.29 37.11
C PRO A 537 -13.03 7.35 36.15
N ILE A 538 -11.70 7.57 36.17
CA ILE A 538 -11.02 8.36 35.13
C ILE A 538 -11.35 7.70 33.80
N GLN A 539 -12.18 8.35 32.99
CA GLN A 539 -12.61 7.80 31.71
C GLN A 539 -11.50 8.09 30.68
N THR A 540 -10.42 7.31 30.74
CA THR A 540 -9.36 7.34 29.73
C THR A 540 -9.96 6.90 28.41
N SER A 541 -9.97 7.79 27.42
CA SER A 541 -10.44 7.43 26.09
C SER A 541 -9.45 6.46 25.44
N LEU A 542 -9.98 5.43 24.80
CA LEU A 542 -9.22 4.38 24.13
C LEU A 542 -9.38 4.51 22.61
N SER A 543 -8.34 4.12 21.87
CA SER A 543 -8.43 3.87 20.43
C SER A 543 -9.29 2.63 20.12
N PRO A 544 -9.69 2.41 18.86
CA PRO A 544 -10.31 1.16 18.44
C PRO A 544 -9.47 -0.09 18.73
N THR A 545 -8.16 0.08 18.84
CA THR A 545 -7.17 -0.97 19.18
C THR A 545 -6.91 -1.12 20.69
N GLY A 546 -7.66 -0.40 21.54
CA GLY A 546 -7.55 -0.48 23.00
C GLY A 546 -6.39 0.30 23.62
N ILE A 547 -5.67 1.12 22.84
CA ILE A 547 -4.54 1.94 23.32
C ILE A 547 -5.08 3.26 23.90
N PRO A 548 -4.70 3.67 25.12
CA PRO A 548 -5.02 4.99 25.65
C PRO A 548 -4.60 6.12 24.71
N LEU A 549 -5.43 7.15 24.53
CA LEU A 549 -5.14 8.18 23.52
C LEU A 549 -3.87 9.01 23.79
N ASP A 550 -3.47 9.20 25.05
CA ASP A 550 -2.19 9.85 25.39
C ASP A 550 -1.00 9.02 24.90
N GLU A 551 -1.07 7.71 25.18
CA GLU A 551 -0.05 6.75 24.75
C GLU A 551 -0.01 6.62 23.23
N LEU A 552 -1.16 6.56 22.57
CA LEU A 552 -1.23 6.51 21.10
C LEU A 552 -0.60 7.76 20.46
N ARG A 553 -0.85 8.96 21.01
CA ARG A 553 -0.22 10.19 20.51
C ARG A 553 1.29 10.17 20.70
N PHE A 554 1.77 9.78 21.87
CA PHE A 554 3.19 9.63 22.15
C PHE A 554 3.86 8.66 21.17
N GLN A 555 3.31 7.45 21.03
CA GLN A 555 3.84 6.45 20.13
C GLN A 555 3.80 6.89 18.67
N ASN A 556 2.74 7.58 18.24
CA ASN A 556 2.64 8.17 16.90
C ASN A 556 3.71 9.24 16.66
N TRP A 557 3.93 10.12 17.63
CA TRP A 557 4.97 11.15 17.57
C TRP A 557 6.37 10.53 17.46
N CYS A 558 6.69 9.52 18.28
CA CYS A 558 7.95 8.79 18.19
C CYS A 558 8.14 8.14 16.81
N THR A 559 7.13 7.43 16.31
CA THR A 559 7.23 6.78 14.99
C THR A 559 7.38 7.81 13.86
N VAL A 560 6.70 8.96 13.91
CA VAL A 560 6.90 10.03 12.91
C VAL A 560 8.33 10.57 12.96
N LEU A 561 8.91 10.78 14.15
CA LEU A 561 10.30 11.22 14.27
C LEU A 561 11.29 10.19 13.68
N GLU A 562 11.05 8.90 13.90
CA GLU A 562 11.84 7.81 13.31
C GLU A 562 11.73 7.82 11.78
N MET A 563 10.52 8.00 11.23
CA MET A 563 10.33 8.15 9.79
C MET A 563 11.01 9.41 9.22
N MET A 564 11.03 10.52 9.98
CA MET A 564 11.74 11.74 9.59
C MET A 564 13.26 11.53 9.57
N ASP A 565 13.79 10.78 10.54
CA ASP A 565 15.20 10.41 10.59
C ASP A 565 15.59 9.54 9.38
N GLU A 566 14.77 8.54 9.05
CA GLU A 566 14.94 7.72 7.84
C GLU A 566 14.85 8.53 6.56
N ALA A 567 13.88 9.42 6.47
CA ALA A 567 13.69 10.29 5.31
C ALA A 567 14.88 11.21 5.09
N GLU A 568 15.49 11.76 6.15
CA GLU A 568 16.70 12.60 6.00
C GLU A 568 17.86 11.81 5.39
N VAL A 569 18.10 10.59 5.88
CA VAL A 569 19.14 9.70 5.35
C VAL A 569 18.86 9.31 3.90
N TYR A 570 17.63 8.90 3.60
CA TYR A 570 17.22 8.53 2.25
C TYR A 570 17.36 9.68 1.26
N GLU A 571 16.93 10.88 1.64
CA GLU A 571 16.99 12.05 0.76
C GLU A 571 18.42 12.53 0.53
N PHE A 572 19.30 12.38 1.53
CA PHE A 572 20.75 12.60 1.36
C PHE A 572 21.36 11.63 0.35
N ASP A 573 21.05 10.33 0.47
CA ASP A 573 21.54 9.30 -0.45
C ASP A 573 20.96 9.50 -1.86
N PHE A 574 19.69 9.87 -1.96
CA PHE A 574 19.03 10.23 -3.22
C PHE A 574 19.70 11.41 -3.90
N GLN A 575 19.93 12.50 -3.17
CA GLN A 575 20.56 13.68 -3.74
C GLN A 575 21.99 13.37 -4.19
N SER A 576 22.72 12.56 -3.44
CA SER A 576 24.06 12.11 -3.79
C SER A 576 24.06 11.27 -5.07
N ALA A 577 23.15 10.30 -5.18
CA ALA A 577 22.99 9.46 -6.38
C ALA A 577 22.56 10.28 -7.60
N LEU A 578 21.63 11.24 -7.41
CA LEU A 578 21.18 12.15 -8.46
C LEU A 578 22.33 13.03 -8.97
N ASN A 579 23.11 13.62 -8.06
CA ASN A 579 24.27 14.44 -8.41
C ASN A 579 25.32 13.61 -9.19
N ALA A 580 25.55 12.36 -8.79
CA ALA A 580 26.44 11.45 -9.51
C ALA A 580 25.92 11.13 -10.92
N ALA A 581 24.62 10.86 -11.07
CA ALA A 581 23.98 10.60 -12.36
C ALA A 581 24.04 11.81 -13.29
N ILE A 582 23.75 13.02 -12.77
CA ILE A 582 23.88 14.29 -13.52
C ILE A 582 25.33 14.50 -13.97
N LYS A 583 26.31 14.30 -13.07
CA LYS A 583 27.74 14.42 -13.40
C LYS A 583 28.15 13.42 -14.48
N ALA A 584 27.62 12.21 -14.43
CA ALA A 584 27.87 11.15 -15.41
C ALA A 584 27.03 11.29 -16.70
N ARG A 585 26.08 12.24 -16.76
CA ARG A 585 25.12 12.43 -17.86
C ARG A 585 24.34 11.15 -18.23
N VAL A 586 24.09 10.30 -17.24
CA VAL A 586 23.25 9.11 -17.39
C VAL A 586 21.96 9.31 -16.62
N PRO A 587 20.82 8.79 -17.11
CA PRO A 587 19.60 8.73 -16.31
C PRO A 587 19.88 7.96 -15.02
N LEU A 588 19.30 8.42 -13.91
CA LEU A 588 19.33 7.69 -12.65
C LEU A 588 18.61 6.34 -12.87
N LYS A 589 19.38 5.25 -12.96
CA LYS A 589 18.86 3.90 -13.17
C LYS A 589 18.30 3.39 -11.83
N ARG A 590 17.03 3.74 -11.57
CA ARG A 590 16.28 3.45 -10.34
C ARG A 590 16.77 4.29 -9.15
N GLY A 591 15.84 4.71 -8.30
CA GLY A 591 16.18 5.46 -7.08
C GLY A 591 17.11 4.65 -6.19
N PRO A 592 17.74 5.26 -5.17
CA PRO A 592 18.41 4.54 -4.11
C PRO A 592 17.39 3.82 -3.23
N GLU A 593 16.54 2.97 -3.80
CA GLU A 593 16.00 1.83 -3.05
C GLU A 593 17.12 0.80 -2.84
N LEU A 594 18.33 1.29 -2.53
CA LEU A 594 19.37 0.55 -1.83
C LEU A 594 18.78 0.25 -0.46
N LEU A 595 17.96 -0.81 -0.40
CA LEU A 595 17.95 -1.92 0.55
C LEU A 595 18.73 -1.73 1.86
N ARG A 596 18.69 -0.56 2.50
CA ARG A 596 19.09 -0.37 3.90
C ARG A 596 17.93 -0.89 4.75
N LEU A 597 17.67 -2.18 4.61
CA LEU A 597 16.69 -2.89 5.42
C LEU A 597 17.17 -2.94 6.87
N ARG A 598 18.49 -3.00 7.08
CA ARG A 598 19.13 -2.94 8.39
C ARG A 598 19.76 -1.57 8.62
N LYS A 599 19.44 -0.96 9.76
CA LYS A 599 20.26 0.11 10.31
C LYS A 599 21.50 -0.48 10.99
N ASP A 600 22.59 0.27 10.98
CA ASP A 600 23.81 -0.13 11.66
C ASP A 600 23.55 -0.18 13.17
N LYS A 601 23.56 -1.40 13.73
CA LYS A 601 23.34 -1.67 15.15
C LYS A 601 24.43 -1.05 16.05
N SER A 602 25.54 -0.56 15.46
CA SER A 602 26.66 0.02 16.21
C SER A 602 26.45 1.47 16.64
N ALA A 603 25.44 2.17 16.11
CA ALA A 603 25.13 3.53 16.53
C ALA A 603 24.34 3.50 17.86
N PRO A 604 24.92 3.99 18.98
CA PRO A 604 24.17 4.03 20.24
C PRO A 604 23.00 5.02 20.13
N PRO A 605 21.90 4.78 20.87
CA PRO A 605 20.81 5.76 20.98
C PRO A 605 21.34 7.12 21.44
N TYR A 606 20.70 8.20 20.98
CA TYR A 606 21.11 9.53 21.41
C TYR A 606 20.87 9.72 22.92
N GLU A 607 21.87 10.24 23.63
CA GLU A 607 21.70 10.71 25.00
C GLU A 607 20.71 11.88 25.06
N ALA A 608 20.01 12.08 26.18
CA ALA A 608 18.90 13.03 26.31
C ALA A 608 19.18 14.45 25.76
N GLY A 609 20.36 15.01 26.00
CA GLY A 609 20.74 16.34 25.50
C GLY A 609 20.90 16.38 23.97
N SER A 610 21.57 15.38 23.40
CA SER A 610 21.76 15.21 21.97
C SER A 610 20.45 14.86 21.26
N LEU A 611 19.60 14.05 21.91
CA LEU A 611 18.28 13.66 21.43
C LEU A 611 17.38 14.89 21.26
N ARG A 612 17.35 15.79 22.25
CA ARG A 612 16.62 17.06 22.15
C ARG A 612 17.08 17.90 20.96
N HIS A 613 18.39 17.99 20.73
CA HIS A 613 18.92 18.73 19.58
C HIS A 613 18.54 18.05 18.26
N ARG A 614 18.62 16.72 18.18
CA ARG A 614 18.22 15.94 17.01
C ARG A 614 16.75 16.14 16.67
N ILE A 615 15.85 16.02 17.65
CA ILE A 615 14.41 16.23 17.47
C ILE A 615 14.12 17.65 16.98
N LYS A 616 14.76 18.67 17.57
CA LYS A 616 14.65 20.05 17.10
C LYS A 616 15.13 20.21 15.65
N SER A 617 16.24 19.56 15.27
CA SER A 617 16.77 19.59 13.90
C SER A 617 15.81 18.94 12.89
N LEU A 618 15.25 17.78 13.23
CA LEU A 618 14.28 17.07 12.39
C LEU A 618 13.03 17.93 12.17
N ARG A 619 12.53 18.59 13.21
CA ARG A 619 11.32 19.44 13.16
C ARG A 619 11.57 20.86 12.63
N ALA A 620 12.81 21.35 12.61
CA ALA A 620 13.13 22.69 12.15
C ALA A 620 12.92 22.83 10.64
N THR A 621 11.98 23.71 10.25
CA THR A 621 11.75 24.09 8.85
C THR A 621 12.54 25.36 8.52
N SER A 622 13.59 25.26 7.70
CA SER A 622 14.31 26.45 7.23
C SER A 622 13.68 27.01 5.96
N ALA A 623 13.74 28.34 5.74
CA ALA A 623 13.27 28.95 4.49
C ALA A 623 14.10 28.51 3.26
N THR A 624 15.32 28.01 3.50
CA THR A 624 16.22 27.43 2.50
C THR A 624 15.77 26.05 2.00
N ASP A 625 15.06 25.28 2.82
CA ASP A 625 14.55 23.94 2.42
C ASP A 625 13.57 24.05 1.24
N VAL A 626 12.76 25.11 1.19
CA VAL A 626 11.80 25.37 0.10
C VAL A 626 12.47 25.78 -1.21
N ARG A 627 13.69 26.35 -1.16
CA ARG A 627 14.40 26.88 -2.35
C ARG A 627 15.25 25.85 -3.08
N MET A 628 15.57 24.70 -2.48
CA MET A 628 16.41 23.68 -3.12
C MET A 628 15.70 22.85 -4.19
N PHE A 629 14.36 22.91 -4.26
CA PHE A 629 13.59 22.10 -5.21
C PHE A 629 13.33 22.86 -6.51
N ARG A 630 14.28 22.75 -7.45
CA ARG A 630 14.11 23.25 -8.83
C ARG A 630 13.08 22.39 -9.56
N LYS A 631 12.23 23.05 -10.36
CA LYS A 631 11.43 22.41 -11.42
C LYS A 631 12.37 21.56 -12.29
N VAL A 632 12.29 20.25 -12.17
CA VAL A 632 12.79 19.35 -13.21
C VAL A 632 11.69 19.32 -14.25
N GLY A 633 11.88 20.12 -15.30
CA GLY A 633 11.04 20.13 -16.50
C GLY A 633 11.30 18.93 -17.39
#